data_AF-A0A9E4E5L2-F1
#
_entry.id   AF-A0A9E4E5L2-F1
#
_cell.length_a   1.000
_cell.length_b   1.000
_cell.length_c   1.000
_cell.angle_alpha   90.00
_cell.angle_beta   90.00
_cell.angle_gamma   90.00
#
_symmetry.space_group_name_H-M   'P 1'
#
loop_
_entity.id
_entity.type
_entity.pdbx_description
1 polymer ?
#
loop_
_entity_poly.entity_id
_entity_poly.type
_entity_poly.pdbx_seq_one_letter_code
_entity_poly.pdbx_strand_id
1 'polypeptide(L)'
;MALHLVWLLGLSIPFFFFLSYLFERNKPIEWTLASSAGLLYQGWIVTGFCFLVLTSVLRKYKASKLVVFSFLMPVSGVLFSNLFLRDTLTASLLVGTGLVAAGIYLVNLQPEKVK
;
A
#
# COMPACT_ATOMS: atom_id res chain seq x y z
N MET A 1 -16.39 2.89 11.68
CA MET A 1 -15.02 2.80 11.12
C MET A 1 -14.08 1.99 11.99
N ALA A 2 -13.97 2.28 13.30
CA ALA A 2 -13.18 1.46 14.24
C ALA A 2 -13.62 -0.02 14.27
N LEU A 3 -14.92 -0.30 14.23
CA LEU A 3 -15.45 -1.67 14.22
C LEU A 3 -15.02 -2.49 12.98
N HIS A 4 -14.88 -1.85 11.81
CA HIS A 4 -14.42 -2.53 10.59
C HIS A 4 -12.93 -2.89 10.67
N LEU A 5 -12.10 -2.03 11.28
CA LEU A 5 -10.68 -2.32 11.50
C LEU A 5 -10.47 -3.43 12.51
N VAL A 6 -11.21 -3.37 13.63
CA VAL A 6 -11.17 -4.43 14.65
C VAL A 6 -11.58 -5.75 14.02
N TRP A 7 -12.54 -5.75 13.10
CA TRP A 7 -12.94 -6.98 12.43
C TRP A 7 -11.88 -7.48 11.43
N LEU A 8 -11.36 -6.61 10.57
CA LEU A 8 -10.28 -6.97 9.63
C LEU A 8 -9.03 -7.50 10.33
N LEU A 9 -8.57 -6.81 11.37
CA LEU A 9 -7.38 -7.21 12.13
C LEU A 9 -7.66 -8.45 12.98
N GLY A 10 -8.83 -8.52 13.62
CA GLY A 10 -9.23 -9.63 14.47
C GLY A 10 -9.38 -10.95 13.71
N LEU A 11 -9.82 -10.92 12.45
CA LEU A 11 -9.90 -12.10 11.60
C LEU A 11 -8.55 -12.44 10.95
N SER A 12 -7.77 -11.42 10.56
CA SER A 12 -6.48 -11.63 9.90
C SER A 12 -5.43 -12.24 10.81
N ILE A 13 -5.35 -11.84 12.08
CA ILE A 13 -4.35 -12.36 13.05
C ILE A 13 -4.40 -13.88 13.21
N PRO A 14 -5.54 -14.51 13.56
CA PRO A 14 -5.61 -15.96 13.72
C PRO A 14 -5.38 -16.68 12.38
N PHE A 15 -5.82 -16.09 11.27
CA PHE A 15 -5.60 -16.67 9.94
C PHE A 15 -4.12 -16.67 9.54
N PHE A 16 -3.42 -15.55 9.74
CA PHE A 16 -1.97 -15.45 9.50
C PHE A 16 -1.17 -16.32 10.46
N PHE A 17 -1.58 -16.42 11.72
CA PHE A 17 -0.93 -17.31 12.70
C PHE A 17 -1.05 -18.78 12.28
N PHE A 18 -2.24 -19.20 11.82
CA PHE A 18 -2.47 -20.55 11.32
C PHE A 18 -1.66 -20.84 10.04
N LEU A 19 -1.61 -19.90 9.10
CA LEU A 19 -0.83 -20.03 7.87
C LEU A 19 0.68 -20.06 8.14
N SER A 20 1.19 -19.20 9.03
CA SER A 20 2.60 -19.21 9.43
C SER A 20 2.95 -20.54 10.11
N TYR A 21 2.07 -21.08 10.96
CA TYR A 21 2.26 -22.40 11.56
C TYR A 21 2.35 -23.54 10.53
N LEU A 22 1.61 -23.45 9.41
CA LEU A 22 1.65 -24.44 8.33
C LEU A 22 2.87 -24.29 7.42
N PHE A 23 3.26 -23.06 7.05
CA PHE A 23 4.27 -22.79 6.02
C PHE A 23 5.68 -22.51 6.55
N GLU A 24 5.81 -21.92 7.74
CA GLU A 24 7.08 -21.41 8.28
C GLU A 24 7.64 -22.25 9.43
N ARG A 25 7.06 -23.44 9.67
CA ARG A 25 7.42 -24.35 10.77
C ARG A 25 8.92 -24.69 10.88
N ASN A 26 9.65 -24.61 9.77
CA ASN A 26 11.08 -24.97 9.68
C ASN A 26 12.01 -23.77 9.46
N LYS A 27 11.50 -22.52 9.48
CA LYS A 27 12.34 -21.33 9.29
C LYS A 27 12.67 -20.71 10.66
N PRO A 28 13.95 -20.50 11.00
CA PRO A 28 14.30 -19.80 12.22
C PRO A 28 13.83 -18.34 12.14
N ILE A 29 13.12 -17.87 13.19
CA ILE A 29 12.72 -16.47 13.31
C ILE A 29 13.95 -15.69 13.77
N GLU A 30 14.65 -15.11 12.79
CA GLU A 30 15.79 -14.21 13.00
C GLU A 30 15.27 -12.85 13.50
N TRP A 31 15.28 -12.66 14.81
CA TRP A 31 14.98 -11.38 15.46
C TRP A 31 16.13 -10.40 15.27
N THR A 32 16.29 -9.90 14.05
CA THR A 32 17.25 -8.84 13.75
C THR A 32 16.65 -7.47 14.07
N LEU A 33 17.52 -6.49 14.36
CA LEU A 33 17.11 -5.10 14.54
C LEU A 33 16.40 -4.54 13.30
N ALA A 34 16.78 -5.01 12.10
CA ALA A 34 16.13 -4.64 10.85
C ALA A 34 14.70 -5.19 10.76
N SER A 35 14.47 -6.46 11.14
CA SER A 35 13.14 -7.07 11.16
C SER A 35 12.19 -6.35 12.13
N SER A 36 12.65 -6.04 13.35
CA SER A 36 11.83 -5.36 14.36
C SER A 36 11.55 -3.90 13.98
N ALA A 37 12.54 -3.17 13.46
CA ALA A 37 12.34 -1.83 12.94
C ALA A 37 11.37 -1.81 11.74
N GLY A 38 11.47 -2.80 10.84
CA GLY A 38 10.55 -2.97 9.72
C GLY A 38 9.11 -3.24 10.16
N LEU A 39 8.91 -4.10 11.15
CA LEU A 39 7.58 -4.37 11.74
C LEU A 39 6.99 -3.12 12.39
N LEU A 40 7.80 -2.34 13.13
CA LEU A 40 7.36 -1.08 13.72
C LEU A 40 6.99 -0.04 12.66
N TYR A 41 7.82 0.10 11.62
CA TYR A 41 7.54 0.99 10.49
C TYR A 41 6.22 0.61 9.79
N GLN A 42 6.05 -0.67 9.45
CA GLN A 42 4.86 -1.15 8.76
C GLN A 42 3.58 -1.05 9.61
N GLY A 43 3.66 -1.42 10.89
CA GLY A 43 2.51 -1.39 11.79
C GLY A 43 2.13 0.02 12.20
N TRP A 44 3.07 0.78 12.75
CA TRP A 44 2.76 2.07 13.36
C TRP A 44 2.65 3.20 12.33
N ILE A 45 3.63 3.29 11.44
CA ILE A 45 3.73 4.39 10.48
C ILE A 45 2.86 4.10 9.26
N VAL A 46 3.09 2.98 8.58
CA VAL A 46 2.35 2.66 7.36
C VAL A 46 0.90 2.34 7.66
N THR A 47 0.59 1.44 8.61
CA THR A 47 -0.81 1.08 8.87
C THR A 47 -1.52 2.11 9.75
N GLY A 48 -0.92 2.53 10.87
CA GLY A 48 -1.53 3.50 11.78
C GLY A 48 -1.66 4.90 11.19
N PHE A 49 -0.53 5.56 10.91
CA PHE A 49 -0.54 6.95 10.45
C PHE A 49 -1.16 7.11 9.06
N CYS A 50 -0.84 6.25 8.08
CA CYS A 50 -1.47 6.34 6.76
C CYS A 50 -3.00 6.18 6.85
N PHE A 51 -3.49 5.28 7.71
CA PHE A 51 -4.93 5.12 7.89
C PHE A 51 -5.56 6.36 8.54
N LEU A 52 -4.93 6.98 9.54
CA LEU A 52 -5.40 8.24 10.12
C LEU A 52 -5.47 9.37 9.09
N VAL A 53 -4.44 9.49 8.24
CA VAL A 53 -4.43 10.46 7.14
C VAL A 53 -5.52 10.13 6.13
N LEU A 54 -5.60 8.88 5.65
CA LEU A 54 -6.58 8.44 4.66
C LEU A 54 -8.01 8.66 5.15
N THR A 55 -8.31 8.32 6.40
CA THR A 55 -9.62 8.56 6.99
C THR A 55 -9.92 10.04 7.17
N SER A 56 -8.92 10.87 7.43
CA SER A 56 -9.08 12.33 7.49
C SER A 56 -9.36 12.92 6.12
N VAL A 57 -8.68 12.43 5.07
CA VAL A 57 -8.89 12.86 3.68
C VAL A 57 -10.25 12.37 3.17
N LEU A 58 -10.66 11.15 3.49
CA LEU A 58 -12.00 10.60 3.16
C LEU A 58 -13.15 11.43 3.72
N ARG A 59 -12.95 12.09 4.87
CA ARG A 59 -13.96 12.99 5.45
C ARG A 59 -14.06 14.33 4.72
N LYS A 60 -12.98 14.78 4.07
CA LYS A 60 -12.92 16.09 3.39
C LYS A 60 -13.13 16.00 1.87
N TYR A 61 -12.81 14.87 1.24
CA TYR A 61 -12.85 14.70 -0.22
C TYR A 61 -13.74 13.51 -0.61
N LYS A 62 -14.47 13.66 -1.73
CA LYS A 62 -15.27 12.57 -2.32
C LYS A 62 -14.35 11.36 -2.61
N ALA A 63 -14.83 10.15 -2.32
CA ALA A 63 -14.08 8.89 -2.52
C ALA A 63 -13.49 8.75 -3.94
N SER A 64 -14.16 9.27 -4.97
CA SER A 64 -13.65 9.24 -6.35
C SER A 64 -12.32 9.99 -6.54
N LYS A 65 -12.08 11.11 -5.84
CA LYS A 65 -10.82 11.85 -5.92
C LYS A 65 -9.67 11.09 -5.25
N LEU A 66 -9.97 10.33 -4.21
CA LEU A 66 -9.00 9.52 -3.48
C LEU A 66 -8.51 8.32 -4.30
N VAL A 67 -9.41 7.66 -5.02
CA VAL A 67 -9.04 6.55 -5.93
C VAL A 67 -8.09 7.04 -7.03
N VAL A 68 -8.29 8.26 -7.55
CA VAL A 68 -7.36 8.87 -8.52
C VAL A 68 -5.96 9.02 -7.92
N PHE A 69 -5.88 9.39 -6.64
CA PHE A 69 -4.61 9.52 -5.91
C PHE A 69 -3.93 8.17 -5.66
N SER A 70 -4.69 7.09 -5.46
CA SER A 70 -4.14 5.73 -5.32
C SER A 70 -3.40 5.27 -6.57
N PHE A 71 -3.75 5.75 -7.76
CA PHE A 71 -2.97 5.43 -8.95
C PHE A 71 -1.58 6.07 -8.98
N LEU A 72 -1.32 7.09 -8.15
CA LEU A 72 0.02 7.64 -7.98
C LEU A 72 0.93 6.69 -7.17
N MET A 73 0.38 5.81 -6.33
CA MET A 73 1.17 4.86 -5.53
C MET A 73 2.14 4.02 -6.36
N PRO A 74 1.73 3.32 -7.44
CA PRO A 74 2.65 2.51 -8.24
C PRO A 74 3.76 3.35 -8.89
N VAL A 75 3.44 4.56 -9.39
CA VAL A 75 4.44 5.47 -9.98
C VAL A 75 5.47 5.91 -8.94
N SER A 76 5.00 6.38 -7.79
CA SER A 76 5.86 6.75 -6.66
C SER A 76 6.66 5.55 -6.15
N GLY A 77 6.07 4.35 -6.11
CA GLY A 77 6.73 3.12 -5.68
C GLY A 77 7.91 2.75 -6.57
N VAL A 78 7.76 2.85 -7.89
CA VAL A 78 8.86 2.60 -8.84
C VAL A 78 9.92 3.70 -8.75
N LEU A 79 9.51 4.96 -8.57
CA LEU A 79 10.43 6.08 -8.40
C LEU A 79 11.29 5.93 -7.13
N PHE A 80 10.66 5.56 -6.01
CA PHE A 80 11.35 5.31 -4.75
C PHE A 80 12.18 4.02 -4.77
N SER A 81 11.75 3.00 -5.50
CA SER A 81 12.54 1.78 -5.71
C SER A 81 13.88 2.08 -6.40
N ASN A 82 13.86 2.87 -7.48
CA ASN A 82 15.10 3.32 -8.12
C ASN A 82 15.97 4.18 -7.20
N LEU A 83 15.36 5.07 -6.41
CA LEU A 83 16.09 6.03 -5.57
C LEU A 83 16.72 5.39 -4.33
N PHE A 84 15.97 4.54 -3.61
CA PHE A 84 16.40 3.95 -2.34
C PHE A 84 17.08 2.59 -2.48
N LEU A 85 16.57 1.71 -3.35
CA LEU A 85 17.13 0.36 -3.52
C LEU A 85 18.26 0.33 -4.55
N ARG A 86 18.43 1.38 -5.36
CA ARG A 86 19.38 1.44 -6.49
C ARG A 86 19.24 0.25 -7.45
N ASP A 87 18.06 -0.35 -7.50
CA ASP A 87 17.79 -1.49 -8.37
C ASP A 87 17.81 -1.05 -9.84
N THR A 88 18.37 -1.91 -10.70
CA THR A 88 18.34 -1.69 -12.13
C THR A 88 16.91 -1.76 -12.61
N LEU A 89 16.34 -0.60 -12.98
CA LEU A 89 15.00 -0.51 -13.55
C LEU A 89 14.93 -1.32 -14.85
N THR A 90 14.30 -2.49 -14.79
CA THR A 90 14.06 -3.33 -15.97
C THR A 90 13.11 -2.60 -16.93
N ALA A 91 13.34 -2.72 -18.24
CA ALA A 91 12.49 -2.10 -19.26
C ALA A 91 11.00 -2.45 -19.10
N SER A 92 10.69 -3.66 -18.63
CA SER A 92 9.32 -4.09 -18.30
C SER A 92 8.66 -3.26 -17.20
N LEU A 93 9.42 -2.86 -16.17
CA LEU A 93 8.91 -2.03 -15.07
C LEU A 93 8.63 -0.60 -15.54
N LEU A 94 9.49 -0.05 -16.39
CA LEU A 94 9.28 1.26 -17.02
C LEU A 94 8.04 1.26 -17.92
N VAL A 95 7.87 0.23 -18.75
CA VAL A 95 6.68 0.08 -19.61
C VAL A 95 5.42 -0.08 -18.77
N GLY A 96 5.45 -0.91 -17.72
CA GLY A 96 4.32 -1.07 -16.80
C GLY A 96 3.94 0.23 -16.09
N THR A 97 4.93 0.98 -15.62
CA THR A 97 4.70 2.30 -14.97
C THR A 97 4.14 3.31 -15.96
N GLY A 98 4.65 3.33 -17.20
CA GLY A 98 4.12 4.17 -18.27
C GLY A 98 2.67 3.84 -18.62
N LEU A 99 2.31 2.55 -18.66
CA LEU A 99 0.93 2.11 -18.91
C LEU A 99 -0.02 2.54 -17.78
N VAL A 100 0.42 2.46 -16.53
CA VAL A 100 -0.34 2.98 -15.39
C VAL A 100 -0.51 4.49 -15.50
N ALA A 101 0.55 5.24 -15.81
CA ALA A 101 0.47 6.68 -16.01
C ALA A 101 -0.52 7.06 -17.14
N ALA A 102 -0.54 6.30 -18.23
CA ALA A 102 -1.50 6.47 -19.31
C ALA A 102 -2.95 6.20 -18.84
N GLY A 103 -3.17 5.16 -18.04
CA GLY A 103 -4.48 4.86 -17.43
C GLY A 103 -4.97 6.00 -16.52
N ILE A 104 -4.08 6.58 -15.72
CA ILE A 104 -4.39 7.75 -14.87
C ILE A 104 -4.84 8.93 -15.72
N TYR A 105 -4.07 9.23 -16.75
CA TYR A 105 -4.36 10.34 -17.66
C TYR A 105 -5.74 10.17 -18.31
N LEU A 106 -6.07 8.96 -18.75
CA LEU A 106 -7.34 8.65 -19.41
C LEU A 106 -8.54 8.73 -18.45
N VAL A 107 -8.39 8.28 -17.21
CA VAL A 107 -9.45 8.39 -16.18
C VAL A 107 -9.67 9.85 -15.76
N ASN A 108 -8.59 10.62 -15.62
CA ASN A 108 -8.67 12.04 -15.21
C ASN A 108 -9.16 12.95 -16.36
N LEU A 109 -9.10 12.47 -17.60
CA LEU A 109 -9.68 13.13 -18.78
C LEU A 109 -11.20 13.07 -18.85
N GLN A 110 -11.86 12.20 -18.07
CA GLN A 110 -13.32 12.17 -18.03
C GLN A 110 -13.82 13.41 -17.26
N PRO A 111 -14.43 14.41 -17.93
CA PRO A 111 -15.03 15.53 -17.24
C PRO A 111 -16.15 14.97 -16.38
N GLU A 112 -16.16 15.31 -15.09
CA GLU A 112 -17.31 15.12 -14.22
C GLU A 112 -18.49 15.75 -14.97
N LYS A 113 -19.37 14.94 -15.57
CA LYS A 113 -20.63 15.43 -16.14
C LYS A 113 -21.40 16.01 -14.97
N VAL A 114 -21.26 17.32 -14.80
CA VAL A 114 -22.07 18.14 -13.91
C VAL A 114 -23.52 17.88 -14.32
N LYS A 115 -24.24 17.16 -13.47
CA LYS A 115 -25.69 17.03 -13.48
C LYS A 115 -26.21 17.81 -12.29
#